data_AF-A0A2C6AXA8-F1
#
_entry.id   AF-A0A2C6AXA8-F1
#
_cell.length_a   1.000
_cell.length_b   1.000
_cell.length_c   1.000
_cell.angle_alpha   90.00
_cell.angle_beta   90.00
_cell.angle_gamma   90.00
#
_symmetry.space_group_name_H-M   'P 1'
#
loop_
_entity.id
_entity.type
_entity.pdbx_description
1 polymer ?
#
loop_
_entity_poly.entity_id
_entity_poly.type
_entity_poly.pdbx_seq_one_letter_code
_entity_poly.pdbx_strand_id
1 'polypeptide(L)'
;MDEILEIFKNIYEIKGDNLIFEKYKFSKGTYLLVDAKRGNILEEYTVTTDNNVNTEYLKKLDYYSRTINTNKCLDLPFRKILSNSFLCFYSKKKVIKNNLITKKNIETYKKNTILNYNSFDGDFKKTTDKDICKYIENNYSKYTIDEEVIDDIFFWIEDNINPSIFRRPLKYYDAVLKVFFLIDNMENTIEFFKQEYYKYLCWNILDKKKRDYKKLEDAILEYTFYRYLIIELRQGNYYIYVTKNDIITSSKLEKIFGCKYILITRFNAKFNIEIELIKKMDL
;
A
#
# COMPACT_ATOMS: atom_id res chain seq x y z
N MET A 1 -10.60 -21.50 -8.03
CA MET A 1 -10.21 -20.17 -7.52
C MET A 1 -11.31 -19.16 -7.81
N ASP A 2 -11.83 -19.14 -9.03
CA ASP A 2 -12.86 -18.21 -9.50
C ASP A 2 -14.09 -18.10 -8.57
N GLU A 3 -14.66 -19.22 -8.13
CA GLU A 3 -15.80 -19.18 -7.20
C GLU A 3 -15.46 -18.56 -5.83
N ILE A 4 -14.23 -18.74 -5.34
CA ILE A 4 -13.79 -18.13 -4.09
C ILE A 4 -13.62 -16.62 -4.27
N LEU A 5 -13.12 -16.18 -5.44
CA LEU A 5 -13.03 -14.77 -5.77
C LEU A 5 -14.40 -14.13 -5.91
N GLU A 6 -15.41 -14.83 -6.46
CA GLU A 6 -16.78 -14.32 -6.54
C GLU A 6 -17.41 -14.14 -5.15
N ILE A 7 -17.20 -15.10 -4.24
CA ILE A 7 -17.64 -14.96 -2.85
C ILE A 7 -16.93 -13.79 -2.18
N PHE A 8 -15.60 -13.67 -2.37
CA PHE A 8 -14.84 -12.54 -1.84
C PHE A 8 -15.32 -11.20 -2.41
N LYS A 9 -15.66 -11.14 -3.70
CA LYS A 9 -16.21 -9.96 -4.36
C LYS A 9 -17.47 -9.48 -3.66
N ASN A 10 -18.44 -10.36 -3.44
CA ASN A 10 -19.68 -10.02 -2.75
C ASN A 10 -19.43 -9.47 -1.34
N ILE A 11 -18.46 -10.03 -0.61
CA ILE A 11 -18.08 -9.55 0.73
C ILE A 11 -17.40 -8.18 0.62
N TYR A 12 -16.51 -8.00 -0.36
CA TYR A 12 -15.75 -6.78 -0.58
C TYR A 12 -16.64 -5.63 -1.07
N GLU A 13 -17.68 -5.88 -1.86
CA GLU A 13 -18.66 -4.87 -2.26
C GLU A 13 -19.40 -4.25 -1.06
N ILE A 14 -19.59 -5.03 0.01
CA ILE A 14 -20.27 -4.58 1.24
C ILE A 14 -19.28 -3.92 2.21
N LYS A 15 -18.13 -4.56 2.46
CA LYS A 15 -17.18 -4.15 3.51
C LYS A 15 -16.04 -3.27 3.01
N GLY A 16 -15.74 -3.31 1.72
CA GLY A 16 -14.63 -2.59 1.10
C GLY A 16 -13.28 -2.86 1.77
N ASP A 17 -12.43 -1.84 1.80
CA ASP A 17 -11.10 -1.89 2.43
C ASP A 17 -11.17 -2.06 3.97
N ASN A 18 -12.34 -1.96 4.62
CA ASN A 18 -12.44 -2.20 6.07
C ASN A 18 -12.04 -3.64 6.45
N LEU A 19 -12.22 -4.61 5.53
CA LEU A 19 -11.68 -5.98 5.67
C LEU A 19 -10.18 -6.00 5.96
N ILE A 20 -9.46 -4.98 5.50
CA ILE A 20 -8.02 -4.80 5.66
C ILE A 20 -7.73 -3.95 6.90
N PHE A 21 -8.48 -2.86 7.10
CA PHE A 21 -8.20 -1.87 8.15
C PHE A 21 -8.56 -2.31 9.57
N GLU A 22 -9.59 -3.15 9.74
CA GLU A 22 -9.98 -3.70 11.05
C GLU A 22 -8.81 -4.46 11.70
N LYS A 23 -8.06 -5.19 10.88
CA LYS A 23 -6.98 -6.08 11.28
C LYS A 23 -5.59 -5.48 11.07
N TYR A 24 -5.54 -4.21 10.67
CA TYR A 24 -4.30 -3.54 10.31
C TYR A 24 -3.39 -3.27 11.52
N LYS A 25 -2.11 -3.60 11.38
CA LYS A 25 -1.07 -3.30 12.37
C LYS A 25 0.02 -2.43 11.74
N PHE A 26 0.37 -1.36 12.45
CA PHE A 26 1.46 -0.48 12.08
C PHE A 26 2.82 -1.16 12.30
N SER A 27 3.81 -0.73 11.53
CA SER A 27 5.21 -1.02 11.86
C SER A 27 5.65 -0.12 13.02
N LYS A 28 6.48 -0.63 13.92
CA LYS A 28 7.09 0.22 14.97
C LYS A 28 7.85 1.39 14.35
N GLY A 29 7.74 2.59 14.92
CA GLY A 29 8.44 3.76 14.43
C GLY A 29 7.70 5.07 14.67
N THR A 30 8.24 6.12 14.07
CA THR A 30 7.71 7.48 14.13
C THR A 30 6.86 7.76 12.90
N TYR A 31 5.67 8.30 13.11
CA TYR A 31 4.75 8.70 12.06
C TYR A 31 4.45 10.18 12.25
N LEU A 32 4.67 10.98 11.21
CA LEU A 32 4.42 12.42 11.21
C LEU A 32 3.31 12.74 10.21
N LEU A 33 2.42 13.64 10.58
CA LEU A 33 1.52 14.32 9.66
C LEU A 33 2.01 15.75 9.49
N VAL A 34 2.22 16.19 8.26
CA VAL A 34 2.79 17.49 7.91
C VAL A 34 1.82 18.20 6.98
N ASP A 35 1.59 19.49 7.20
CA ASP A 35 0.88 20.34 6.24
C ASP A 35 1.75 20.47 4.97
N ALA A 36 1.25 20.03 3.82
CA ALA A 36 2.02 20.04 2.57
C ALA A 36 2.43 21.44 2.11
N LYS A 37 1.59 22.46 2.37
CA LYS A 37 1.79 23.84 1.90
C LYS A 37 2.60 24.67 2.89
N ARG A 38 2.44 24.41 4.19
CA ARG A 38 3.06 25.21 5.26
C ARG A 38 4.29 24.55 5.87
N GLY A 39 4.45 23.23 5.70
CA GLY A 39 5.58 22.47 6.24
C GLY A 39 5.57 22.27 7.76
N ASN A 40 4.53 22.72 8.48
CA ASN A 40 4.44 22.48 9.91
C ASN A 40 3.99 21.03 10.19
N ILE A 41 4.62 20.42 11.19
CA ILE A 41 4.18 19.12 11.72
C ILE A 41 2.88 19.35 12.48
N LEU A 42 1.81 18.75 12.00
CA LEU A 42 0.48 18.80 12.61
C LEU A 42 0.34 17.78 13.73
N GLU A 43 0.85 16.57 13.50
CA GLU A 43 0.73 15.45 14.44
C GLU A 43 1.98 14.55 14.42
N GLU A 44 2.25 13.92 15.56
CA GLU A 44 3.36 12.98 15.73
C GLU A 44 2.91 11.77 16.55
N TYR A 45 3.15 10.58 16.02
CA TYR A 45 2.86 9.31 16.66
C TYR A 45 4.12 8.46 16.80
N THR A 46 4.30 7.90 17.98
CA THR A 46 5.27 6.83 18.22
C THR A 46 4.54 5.50 18.36
N VAL A 47 4.70 4.64 17.35
CA VAL A 47 4.14 3.28 17.36
C VAL A 47 5.16 2.34 18.02
N THR A 48 4.78 1.79 19.16
CA THR A 48 5.51 0.74 19.89
C THR A 48 4.82 -0.62 19.70
N THR A 49 5.33 -1.68 20.32
CA THR A 49 4.68 -3.01 20.34
C THR A 49 3.29 -3.00 20.96
N ASP A 50 3.07 -2.08 21.90
CA ASP A 50 1.95 -2.11 22.84
C ASP A 50 0.91 -1.01 22.53
N ASN A 51 1.24 -0.10 21.62
CA ASN A 51 0.37 1.01 21.25
C ASN A 51 -0.62 0.61 20.14
N ASN A 52 -1.89 0.49 20.52
CA ASN A 52 -3.01 0.62 19.58
C ASN A 52 -3.16 2.10 19.18
N VAL A 53 -2.36 2.55 18.22
CA VAL A 53 -2.63 3.84 17.55
C VAL A 53 -3.95 3.68 16.81
N ASN A 54 -5.04 4.16 17.41
CA ASN A 54 -6.39 4.04 16.86
C ASN A 54 -6.78 5.30 16.09
N THR A 55 -6.00 5.63 15.07
CA THR A 55 -6.34 6.69 14.11
C THR A 55 -6.68 6.03 12.78
N GLU A 56 -7.98 5.97 12.49
CA GLU A 56 -8.51 5.31 11.29
C GLU A 56 -7.89 5.87 10.01
N TYR A 57 -7.78 7.20 9.91
CA TYR A 57 -7.14 7.85 8.76
C TYR A 57 -5.67 7.42 8.62
N LEU A 58 -4.91 7.32 9.72
CA LEU A 58 -3.50 6.94 9.69
C LEU A 58 -3.31 5.51 9.15
N LYS A 59 -4.25 4.60 9.46
CA LYS A 59 -4.25 3.25 8.89
C LYS A 59 -4.41 3.29 7.37
N LYS A 60 -5.32 4.14 6.87
CA LYS A 60 -5.56 4.34 5.44
C LYS A 60 -4.31 4.92 4.76
N LEU A 61 -3.77 6.02 5.29
CA LEU A 61 -2.53 6.64 4.78
C LEU A 61 -1.36 5.66 4.75
N ASP A 62 -1.15 4.91 5.85
CA ASP A 62 -0.05 3.94 5.94
C ASP A 62 -0.23 2.73 5.03
N TYR A 63 -1.46 2.31 4.77
CA TYR A 63 -1.74 1.18 3.90
C TYR A 63 -1.51 1.54 2.43
N TYR A 64 -2.07 2.67 1.99
CA TYR A 64 -2.00 3.11 0.59
C TYR A 64 -0.60 3.63 0.20
N SER A 65 0.21 4.12 1.16
CA SER A 65 1.58 4.57 0.91
C SER A 65 2.63 3.47 0.75
N ARG A 66 2.26 2.20 1.00
CA ARG A 66 3.20 1.08 0.98
C ARG A 66 3.51 0.66 -0.46
N THR A 67 4.80 0.47 -0.73
CA THR A 67 5.24 -0.24 -1.93
C THR A 67 4.60 -1.61 -2.01
N ILE A 68 4.05 -1.93 -3.18
CA ILE A 68 3.58 -3.27 -3.50
C ILE A 68 4.78 -4.22 -3.54
N ASN A 69 4.61 -5.44 -3.05
CA ASN A 69 5.70 -6.43 -2.97
C ASN A 69 6.33 -6.80 -4.33
N THR A 70 5.74 -6.37 -5.44
CA THR A 70 6.29 -6.51 -6.78
C THR A 70 7.01 -5.23 -7.18
N ASN A 71 8.32 -5.21 -6.98
CA ASN A 71 9.29 -4.38 -7.70
C ASN A 71 8.95 -2.88 -7.87
N LYS A 72 9.41 -2.08 -6.88
CA LYS A 72 10.50 -1.08 -6.98
C LYS A 72 10.12 0.16 -6.18
N CYS A 73 10.88 0.41 -5.10
CA CYS A 73 10.96 1.74 -4.49
C CYS A 73 11.13 2.80 -5.59
N LEU A 74 10.45 3.93 -5.49
CA LEU A 74 10.54 4.96 -6.51
C LEU A 74 11.94 5.61 -6.56
N ASP A 75 12.83 5.35 -5.60
CA ASP A 75 14.22 5.80 -5.59
C ASP A 75 15.22 4.75 -6.14
N LEU A 76 14.86 4.00 -7.19
CA LEU A 76 15.78 3.03 -7.78
C LEU A 76 17.07 3.66 -8.36
N PRO A 77 18.20 2.92 -8.32
CA PRO A 77 18.38 1.57 -7.77
C PRO A 77 18.61 1.54 -6.25
N PHE A 78 18.53 2.68 -5.57
CA PHE A 78 19.04 2.88 -4.22
C PHE A 78 18.20 2.23 -3.12
N ARG A 79 16.88 2.18 -3.28
CA ARG A 79 15.92 1.48 -2.39
C ARG A 79 16.02 1.95 -0.93
N LYS A 80 16.17 3.24 -0.73
CA LYS A 80 16.28 3.93 0.57
C LYS A 80 14.95 4.56 0.98
N ILE A 81 14.16 5.03 0.02
CA ILE A 81 12.83 5.60 0.19
C ILE A 81 11.79 4.54 -0.20
N LEU A 82 11.03 4.05 0.78
CA LEU A 82 10.17 2.88 0.67
C LEU A 82 8.69 3.22 0.45
N SER A 83 8.43 4.42 -0.07
CA SER A 83 7.10 4.92 -0.44
C SER A 83 6.83 4.75 -1.93
N ASN A 84 5.55 4.66 -2.30
CA ASN A 84 5.06 4.68 -3.69
C ASN A 84 4.25 5.95 -4.04
N SER A 85 4.13 6.91 -3.13
CA SER A 85 3.36 8.15 -3.31
C SER A 85 4.15 9.33 -2.78
N PHE A 86 4.20 10.43 -3.51
CA PHE A 86 4.93 11.64 -3.12
C PHE A 86 4.38 12.24 -1.82
N LEU A 87 3.10 11.99 -1.51
CA LEU A 87 2.49 12.38 -0.24
C LEU A 87 3.03 11.61 0.96
N CYS A 88 3.89 10.62 0.75
CA CYS A 88 4.54 9.92 1.85
C CYS A 88 6.05 9.83 1.66
N PHE A 89 6.79 10.16 2.70
CA PHE A 89 8.17 9.73 2.84
C PHE A 89 8.25 8.58 3.84
N TYR A 90 8.88 7.46 3.47
CA TYR A 90 9.12 6.33 4.36
C TYR A 90 10.57 5.86 4.22
N SER A 91 11.31 5.81 5.34
CA SER A 91 12.59 5.12 5.38
C SER A 91 12.85 4.41 6.70
N LYS A 92 13.80 3.45 6.67
CA LYS A 92 14.25 2.74 7.88
C LYS A 92 15.17 3.65 8.68
N LYS A 93 15.07 3.62 10.01
CA LYS A 93 15.93 4.39 10.93
C LYS A 93 17.42 4.27 10.62
N LYS A 94 17.91 3.07 10.29
CA LYS A 94 19.33 2.84 9.94
C LYS A 94 19.80 3.59 8.69
N VAL A 95 18.89 3.80 7.73
CA VAL A 95 19.18 4.52 6.49
C VAL A 95 19.31 6.01 6.79
N ILE A 96 18.38 6.54 7.59
CA ILE A 96 18.39 7.93 8.02
C ILE A 96 19.62 8.18 8.91
N LYS A 97 19.80 7.42 9.99
CA LYS A 97 20.93 7.59 10.95
C LYS A 97 22.31 7.60 10.30
N ASN A 98 22.50 6.77 9.28
CA ASN A 98 23.78 6.64 8.59
C ASN A 98 23.93 7.64 7.43
N ASN A 99 23.05 8.64 7.34
CA ASN A 99 23.02 9.67 6.29
C ASN A 99 23.07 9.08 4.87
N LEU A 100 22.34 7.98 4.65
CA LEU A 100 22.35 7.27 3.36
C LEU A 100 21.31 7.80 2.38
N ILE A 101 20.58 8.87 2.75
CA ILE A 101 19.60 9.55 1.91
C ILE A 101 20.29 10.80 1.37
N THR A 102 20.73 10.71 0.13
CA THR A 102 21.39 11.80 -0.60
C THR A 102 20.36 12.60 -1.40
N LYS A 103 20.73 13.83 -1.79
CA LYS A 103 19.94 14.65 -2.71
C LYS A 103 19.53 13.87 -3.99
N LYS A 104 20.46 13.10 -4.55
CA LYS A 104 20.19 12.24 -5.72
C LYS A 104 19.09 11.21 -5.47
N ASN A 105 18.96 10.68 -4.24
CA ASN A 105 17.88 9.77 -3.89
C ASN A 105 16.52 10.49 -3.95
N ILE A 106 16.46 11.71 -3.41
CA ILE A 106 15.24 12.53 -3.34
C ILE A 106 14.85 13.02 -4.75
N GLU A 107 15.80 13.49 -5.56
CA GLU A 107 15.57 13.88 -6.95
C GLU A 107 15.05 12.70 -7.80
N THR A 108 15.64 11.52 -7.63
CA THR A 108 15.18 10.30 -8.32
C THR A 108 13.77 9.91 -7.87
N TYR A 109 13.51 10.03 -6.57
CA TYR A 109 12.20 9.77 -5.98
C TYR A 109 11.14 10.72 -6.55
N LYS A 110 11.43 12.03 -6.61
CA LYS A 110 10.58 13.06 -7.22
C LYS A 110 10.27 12.75 -8.67
N LYS A 111 11.31 12.57 -9.48
CA LYS A 111 11.19 12.27 -10.91
C LYS A 111 10.31 11.05 -11.17
N ASN A 112 10.56 9.94 -10.48
CA ASN A 112 9.81 8.70 -10.71
C ASN A 112 8.37 8.77 -10.20
N THR A 113 8.11 9.59 -9.18
CA THR A 113 6.75 9.81 -8.71
C THR A 113 5.96 10.66 -9.69
N ILE A 114 6.54 11.76 -10.19
CA ILE A 114 5.92 12.64 -11.19
C ILE A 114 5.74 11.90 -12.53
N LEU A 115 6.70 11.07 -12.95
CA LEU A 115 6.56 10.28 -14.18
C LEU A 115 5.39 9.29 -14.09
N ASN A 116 5.21 8.59 -12.96
CA ASN A 116 4.02 7.75 -12.74
C ASN A 116 2.71 8.55 -12.74
N TYR A 117 2.77 9.84 -12.44
CA TYR A 117 1.63 10.73 -12.33
C TYR A 117 1.25 11.38 -13.69
N ASN A 118 2.23 11.75 -14.51
CA ASN A 118 2.06 12.52 -15.74
C ASN A 118 2.21 11.71 -17.05
N SER A 119 2.80 10.50 -17.04
CA SER A 119 3.12 9.79 -18.30
C SER A 119 2.00 8.86 -18.78
N PHE A 120 0.79 9.39 -18.94
CA PHE A 120 -0.24 8.77 -19.79
C PHE A 120 -0.10 9.21 -21.27
N ASP A 121 0.73 10.22 -21.54
CA ASP A 121 1.06 10.67 -22.90
C ASP A 121 2.28 9.92 -23.45
N GLY A 122 2.07 8.67 -23.88
CA GLY A 122 3.10 7.87 -24.55
C GLY A 122 2.56 7.11 -25.77
N ASP A 123 3.42 6.87 -26.76
CA ASP A 123 3.14 5.95 -27.86
C ASP A 123 3.09 4.51 -27.34
N PHE A 124 1.96 4.13 -26.74
CA PHE A 124 1.74 2.78 -26.26
C PHE A 124 1.70 1.81 -27.44
N LYS A 125 2.74 0.98 -27.57
CA LYS A 125 2.85 -0.03 -28.62
C LYS A 125 1.88 -1.20 -28.45
N LYS A 126 1.31 -1.39 -27.25
CA LYS A 126 0.39 -2.49 -26.93
C LYS A 126 -0.99 -1.96 -26.56
N THR A 127 -2.02 -2.64 -27.04
CA THR A 127 -3.43 -2.38 -26.68
C THR A 127 -3.67 -2.48 -25.18
N THR A 128 -3.04 -3.44 -24.50
CA THR A 128 -3.11 -3.62 -23.05
C THR A 128 -2.70 -2.36 -22.28
N ASP A 129 -1.65 -1.67 -22.73
CA ASP A 129 -1.14 -0.49 -22.04
C ASP A 129 -2.15 0.67 -22.17
N LYS A 130 -2.79 0.81 -23.34
CA LYS A 130 -3.86 1.80 -23.57
C LYS A 130 -5.09 1.53 -22.70
N ASP A 131 -5.49 0.27 -22.58
CA ASP A 131 -6.65 -0.11 -21.77
C ASP A 131 -6.41 0.15 -20.28
N ILE A 132 -5.18 -0.07 -19.79
CA ILE A 132 -4.76 0.28 -18.43
C ILE A 132 -4.84 1.78 -18.20
N CYS A 133 -4.27 2.58 -19.11
CA CYS A 133 -4.27 4.03 -19.02
C CYS A 133 -5.71 4.56 -18.97
N LYS A 134 -6.55 4.13 -19.90
CA LYS A 134 -7.96 4.50 -19.93
C LYS A 134 -8.71 4.08 -18.66
N TYR A 135 -8.43 2.89 -18.13
CA TYR A 135 -9.03 2.46 -16.87
C TYR A 135 -8.58 3.33 -15.69
N ILE A 136 -7.28 3.64 -15.60
CA ILE A 136 -6.74 4.54 -14.57
C ILE A 136 -7.37 5.93 -14.68
N GLU A 137 -7.42 6.52 -15.88
CA GLU A 137 -8.01 7.83 -16.11
C GLU A 137 -9.48 7.88 -15.66
N ASN A 138 -10.26 6.86 -16.02
CA ASN A 138 -11.68 6.81 -15.70
C ASN A 138 -11.97 6.54 -14.22
N ASN A 139 -11.10 5.82 -13.50
CA ASN A 139 -11.39 5.34 -12.13
C ASN A 139 -10.52 6.00 -11.04
N TYR A 140 -9.30 6.38 -11.38
CA TYR A 140 -8.24 6.79 -10.45
C TYR A 140 -7.47 8.04 -10.95
N SER A 141 -8.11 8.98 -11.64
CA SER A 141 -7.51 10.29 -11.96
C SER A 141 -8.47 11.44 -11.67
N LYS A 142 -9.26 11.32 -10.60
CA LYS A 142 -10.25 12.34 -10.19
C LYS A 142 -9.60 13.58 -9.57
N TYR A 143 -8.47 13.39 -8.89
CA TYR A 143 -7.79 14.46 -8.19
C TYR A 143 -6.47 14.78 -8.86
N THR A 144 -6.28 16.07 -9.14
CA THR A 144 -5.02 16.63 -9.57
C THR A 144 -4.39 17.48 -8.48
N ILE A 145 -3.08 17.45 -8.36
CA ILE A 145 -2.30 18.30 -7.45
C ILE A 145 -1.43 19.23 -8.28
N ASP A 146 -1.36 20.49 -7.84
CA ASP A 146 -0.50 21.51 -8.43
C ASP A 146 0.98 21.15 -8.23
N GLU A 147 1.81 21.38 -9.26
CA GLU A 147 3.24 21.09 -9.21
C GLU A 147 3.95 21.84 -8.07
N GLU A 148 3.47 23.03 -7.69
CA GLU A 148 3.98 23.81 -6.56
C GLU A 148 3.88 23.03 -5.23
N VAL A 149 2.77 22.34 -4.98
CA VAL A 149 2.60 21.53 -3.76
C VAL A 149 3.55 20.34 -3.76
N ILE A 150 3.81 19.75 -4.93
CA ILE A 150 4.80 18.68 -5.07
C ILE A 150 6.18 19.24 -4.71
N ASP A 151 6.53 20.40 -5.24
CA ASP A 151 7.81 21.06 -4.97
C ASP A 151 7.99 21.39 -3.48
N ASP A 152 6.96 21.90 -2.81
CA ASP A 152 6.96 22.18 -1.37
C ASP A 152 7.22 20.91 -0.53
N ILE A 153 6.56 19.80 -0.87
CA ILE A 153 6.78 18.51 -0.22
C ILE A 153 8.23 18.06 -0.34
N PHE A 154 8.79 18.14 -1.55
CA PHE A 154 10.16 17.70 -1.79
C PHE A 154 11.18 18.63 -1.14
N PHE A 155 10.93 19.93 -1.14
CA PHE A 155 11.73 20.90 -0.39
C PHE A 155 11.72 20.58 1.11
N TRP A 156 10.55 20.29 1.68
CA TRP A 156 10.42 19.87 3.08
C TRP A 156 11.23 18.61 3.37
N ILE A 157 11.15 17.59 2.50
CA ILE A 157 11.93 16.35 2.64
C ILE A 157 13.43 16.66 2.64
N GLU A 158 13.91 17.50 1.71
CA GLU A 158 15.34 17.84 1.63
C GLU A 158 15.84 18.59 2.88
N ASP A 159 15.07 19.57 3.35
CA ASP A 159 15.45 20.39 4.50
C ASP A 159 15.37 19.61 5.82
N ASN A 160 14.38 18.72 5.96
CA ASN A 160 14.13 18.04 7.22
C ASN A 160 14.81 16.66 7.31
N ILE A 161 14.91 15.88 6.23
CA ILE A 161 15.25 14.44 6.32
C ILE A 161 16.77 14.14 6.40
N ASN A 162 17.61 15.16 6.35
CA ASN A 162 19.06 15.03 6.54
C ASN A 162 19.43 15.03 8.05
N PRO A 163 20.13 14.01 8.58
CA PRO A 163 20.57 13.96 9.99
C PRO A 163 21.48 15.11 10.41
N SER A 164 22.16 15.76 9.45
CA SER A 164 22.96 16.97 9.71
C SER A 164 22.09 18.16 10.12
N ILE A 165 20.78 18.10 9.84
CA ILE A 165 19.81 19.21 9.95
C ILE A 165 18.65 18.86 10.90
N PHE A 166 18.37 17.58 11.16
CA PHE A 166 17.37 17.19 12.15
C PHE A 166 17.78 17.60 13.57
N ARG A 167 17.23 18.74 14.03
CA ARG A 167 17.38 19.26 15.40
C ARG A 167 16.74 18.40 16.49
N ARG A 168 16.24 17.19 16.18
CA ARG A 168 15.50 16.33 17.13
C ARG A 168 16.37 15.19 17.66
N PRO A 169 16.23 14.81 18.94
CA PRO A 169 17.03 13.74 19.54
C PRO A 169 16.79 12.38 18.86
N LEU A 170 17.85 11.62 18.59
CA LEU A 170 17.82 10.28 17.97
C LEU A 170 16.99 9.21 18.72
N LYS A 171 16.46 9.54 19.91
CA LYS A 171 15.68 8.67 20.79
C LYS A 171 14.24 8.43 20.31
N TYR A 172 13.73 9.20 19.35
CA TYR A 172 12.32 9.15 18.92
C TYR A 172 11.99 8.11 17.83
N TYR A 173 12.98 7.42 17.27
CA TYR A 173 12.75 6.54 16.11
C TYR A 173 12.70 5.07 16.50
N ASP A 174 11.54 4.41 16.46
CA ASP A 174 11.42 3.03 16.95
C ASP A 174 11.60 1.90 15.92
N ALA A 175 11.81 2.23 14.64
CA ALA A 175 12.45 1.37 13.61
C ALA A 175 12.38 2.04 12.23
N VAL A 176 11.30 2.78 11.98
CA VAL A 176 11.06 3.52 10.74
C VAL A 176 10.70 4.98 11.05
N LEU A 177 10.86 5.84 10.03
CA LEU A 177 10.21 7.14 9.96
C LEU A 177 9.25 7.11 8.77
N LYS A 178 8.00 7.50 9.02
CA LYS A 178 7.01 7.78 8.01
C LYS A 178 6.50 9.20 8.17
N VAL A 179 6.45 9.95 7.08
CA VAL A 179 5.92 11.30 7.01
C VAL A 179 4.81 11.27 5.98
N PHE A 180 3.63 11.76 6.35
CA PHE A 180 2.51 11.95 5.44
C PHE A 180 2.25 13.44 5.28
N PHE A 181 1.95 13.85 4.05
CA PHE A 181 1.66 15.22 3.71
C PHE A 181 0.15 15.39 3.52
N LEU A 182 -0.44 16.24 4.35
CA LEU A 182 -1.84 16.63 4.30
C LEU A 182 -2.01 17.69 3.21
N ILE A 183 -2.94 17.44 2.29
CA ILE A 183 -3.33 18.39 1.25
C ILE A 183 -4.79 18.75 1.46
N ASP A 184 -5.04 20.04 1.64
CA ASP A 184 -6.33 20.68 1.88
C ASP A 184 -7.05 20.16 3.13
N ASN A 185 -7.51 18.90 3.12
CA ASN A 185 -8.14 18.22 4.25
C ASN A 185 -7.86 16.71 4.22
N MET A 186 -8.19 16.01 5.32
CA MET A 186 -7.86 14.59 5.49
C MET A 186 -8.60 13.67 4.51
N GLU A 187 -9.85 13.99 4.17
CA GLU A 187 -10.66 13.18 3.25
C GLU A 187 -10.08 13.20 1.84
N ASN A 188 -9.79 14.40 1.33
CA ASN A 188 -9.13 14.58 0.03
C ASN A 188 -7.75 13.93 0.01
N THR A 189 -6.99 14.06 1.11
CA THR A 189 -5.67 13.43 1.24
C THR A 189 -5.77 11.91 1.15
N ILE A 190 -6.70 11.28 1.87
CA ILE A 190 -6.91 9.83 1.83
C ILE A 190 -7.31 9.37 0.42
N GLU A 191 -8.24 10.08 -0.23
CA GLU A 191 -8.66 9.73 -1.58
C GLU A 191 -7.51 9.85 -2.59
N PHE A 192 -6.63 10.84 -2.43
CA PHE A 192 -5.42 10.95 -3.26
C PHE A 192 -4.45 9.78 -3.01
N PHE A 193 -4.22 9.41 -1.76
CA PHE A 193 -3.41 8.23 -1.42
C PHE A 193 -3.96 6.95 -2.06
N LYS A 194 -5.28 6.76 -1.96
CA LYS A 194 -5.98 5.62 -2.55
C LYS A 194 -5.83 5.62 -4.07
N GLN A 195 -6.02 6.78 -4.70
CA GLN A 195 -5.84 6.98 -6.12
C GLN A 195 -4.44 6.53 -6.58
N GLU A 196 -3.39 7.10 -5.99
CA GLU A 196 -2.00 6.78 -6.34
C GLU A 196 -1.66 5.30 -6.09
N TYR A 197 -2.18 4.73 -5.00
CA TYR A 197 -2.03 3.31 -4.72
C TYR A 197 -2.57 2.44 -5.87
N TYR A 198 -3.79 2.72 -6.34
CA TYR A 198 -4.40 1.95 -7.42
C TYR A 198 -3.78 2.23 -8.79
N LYS A 199 -3.35 3.47 -9.07
CA LYS A 199 -2.54 3.77 -10.27
C LYS A 199 -1.30 2.88 -10.31
N TYR A 200 -0.53 2.90 -9.21
CA TYR A 200 0.67 2.11 -9.07
C TYR A 200 0.37 0.60 -9.12
N LEU A 201 -0.74 0.15 -8.53
CA LEU A 201 -1.18 -1.24 -8.58
C LEU A 201 -1.48 -1.73 -10.00
N CYS A 202 -2.28 -0.98 -10.75
CA CYS A 202 -2.66 -1.33 -12.12
C CYS A 202 -1.43 -1.55 -13.00
N TRP A 203 -0.46 -0.64 -12.93
CA TRP A 203 0.81 -0.78 -13.64
C TRP A 203 1.59 -2.04 -13.24
N ASN A 204 1.67 -2.35 -11.95
CA ASN A 204 2.51 -3.44 -11.44
C ASN A 204 1.89 -4.84 -11.57
N ILE A 205 0.56 -4.94 -11.55
CA ILE A 205 -0.15 -6.21 -11.76
C ILE A 205 0.11 -6.75 -13.18
N LEU A 206 0.38 -5.85 -14.15
CA LEU A 206 0.34 -6.15 -15.58
C LEU A 206 1.71 -6.19 -16.26
N ASP A 207 2.79 -5.75 -15.60
CA ASP A 207 4.18 -5.80 -16.10
C ASP A 207 4.74 -7.24 -16.27
N LYS A 208 3.99 -8.29 -15.92
CA LYS A 208 4.44 -9.68 -16.12
C LYS A 208 3.80 -10.28 -17.38
N LYS A 209 4.66 -10.70 -18.32
CA LYS A 209 4.44 -11.49 -19.55
C LYS A 209 3.57 -12.78 -19.43
N LYS A 210 2.75 -12.94 -18.38
CA LYS A 210 2.15 -14.23 -17.99
C LYS A 210 0.71 -14.16 -17.45
N ARG A 211 0.03 -13.02 -17.49
CA ARG A 211 -1.37 -13.00 -17.05
C ARG A 211 -2.22 -12.34 -18.12
N ASP A 212 -2.87 -13.21 -18.88
CA ASP A 212 -4.00 -12.89 -19.75
C ASP A 212 -5.18 -12.56 -18.83
N TYR A 213 -5.12 -11.39 -18.17
CA TYR A 213 -6.25 -10.92 -17.38
C TYR A 213 -7.34 -10.53 -18.37
N LYS A 214 -8.40 -11.33 -18.39
CA LYS A 214 -9.57 -11.05 -19.23
C LYS A 214 -10.22 -9.70 -18.87
N LYS A 215 -9.99 -9.14 -17.66
CA LYS A 215 -10.35 -7.77 -17.22
C LYS A 215 -9.44 -7.29 -16.07
N LEU A 216 -9.10 -5.99 -16.03
CA LEU A 216 -8.26 -5.38 -14.99
C LEU A 216 -8.91 -5.42 -13.59
N GLU A 217 -10.23 -5.34 -13.53
CA GLU A 217 -11.02 -5.42 -12.29
C GLU A 217 -10.80 -6.74 -11.55
N ASP A 218 -10.82 -7.87 -12.28
CA ASP A 218 -10.59 -9.20 -11.72
C ASP A 218 -9.18 -9.32 -11.14
N ALA A 219 -8.20 -8.70 -11.80
CA ALA A 219 -6.82 -8.67 -11.36
C ALA A 219 -6.63 -7.88 -10.05
N ILE A 220 -7.30 -6.73 -9.95
CA ILE A 220 -7.31 -5.90 -8.74
C ILE A 220 -8.01 -6.64 -7.59
N LEU A 221 -9.14 -7.30 -7.87
CA LEU A 221 -9.86 -8.09 -6.89
C LEU A 221 -9.01 -9.26 -6.37
N GLU A 222 -8.38 -10.03 -7.27
CA GLU A 222 -7.50 -11.13 -6.91
C GLU A 222 -6.33 -10.63 -6.04
N TYR A 223 -5.70 -9.53 -6.43
CA TYR A 223 -4.62 -8.93 -5.63
C TYR A 223 -5.12 -8.47 -4.24
N THR A 224 -6.31 -7.88 -4.17
CA THR A 224 -6.93 -7.43 -2.91
C THR A 224 -7.22 -8.62 -1.99
N PHE A 225 -7.69 -9.74 -2.55
CA PHE A 225 -7.86 -10.99 -1.83
C PHE A 225 -6.54 -11.49 -1.23
N TYR A 226 -5.45 -11.52 -2.01
CA TYR A 226 -4.14 -11.88 -1.47
C TYR A 226 -3.66 -10.94 -0.35
N ARG A 227 -3.95 -9.64 -0.45
CA ARG A 227 -3.60 -8.67 0.59
C ARG A 227 -4.37 -8.91 1.87
N TYR A 228 -5.66 -9.21 1.78
CA TYR A 228 -6.48 -9.65 2.90
C TYR A 228 -5.85 -10.89 3.56
N LEU A 229 -5.55 -11.94 2.78
CA LEU A 229 -4.94 -13.17 3.31
C LEU A 229 -3.56 -12.94 3.97
N ILE A 230 -2.72 -12.05 3.43
CA ILE A 230 -1.44 -11.71 4.06
C ILE A 230 -1.64 -11.09 5.45
N ILE A 231 -2.68 -10.29 5.65
CA ILE A 231 -2.99 -9.70 6.96
C ILE A 231 -3.40 -10.79 7.94
N GLU A 232 -4.28 -11.69 7.52
CA GLU A 232 -4.71 -12.85 8.32
C GLU A 232 -3.53 -13.73 8.72
N LEU A 233 -2.66 -14.05 7.76
CA LEU A 233 -1.49 -14.87 7.98
C LEU A 233 -0.50 -14.23 8.97
N ARG A 234 -0.33 -12.90 8.94
CA ARG A 234 0.48 -12.16 9.92
C ARG A 234 -0.10 -12.19 11.34
N GLN A 235 -1.40 -12.45 11.47
CA GLN A 235 -2.05 -12.65 12.77
C GLN A 235 -1.99 -14.11 13.23
N GLY A 236 -1.43 -15.01 12.42
CA GLY A 236 -1.38 -16.45 12.72
C GLY A 236 -2.64 -17.19 12.29
N ASN A 237 -3.50 -16.59 11.46
CA ASN A 237 -4.66 -17.27 10.89
C ASN A 237 -4.25 -17.96 9.59
N TYR A 238 -3.96 -19.26 9.69
CA TYR A 238 -3.48 -20.07 8.55
C TYR A 238 -4.63 -20.70 7.77
N TYR A 239 -5.72 -21.05 8.44
CA TYR A 239 -6.86 -21.75 7.87
C TYR A 239 -7.93 -20.74 7.44
N ILE A 240 -8.40 -20.88 6.20
CA ILE A 240 -9.41 -20.01 5.59
C ILE A 240 -10.61 -20.86 5.21
N TYR A 241 -11.77 -20.53 5.75
CA TYR A 241 -13.02 -21.22 5.51
C TYR A 241 -13.91 -20.32 4.67
N VAL A 242 -14.21 -20.77 3.46
CA VAL A 242 -15.07 -20.04 2.53
C VAL A 242 -16.45 -20.65 2.62
N THR A 243 -17.41 -19.88 3.11
CA THR A 243 -18.84 -20.21 3.12
C THR A 243 -19.52 -19.55 1.92
N LYS A 244 -20.84 -19.74 1.74
CA LYS A 244 -21.58 -19.05 0.68
C LYS A 244 -21.52 -17.51 0.79
N ASN A 245 -21.46 -16.98 2.02
CA ASN A 245 -21.66 -15.56 2.29
C ASN A 245 -20.51 -14.89 3.03
N ASP A 246 -19.51 -15.65 3.47
CA ASP A 246 -18.43 -15.13 4.32
C ASP A 246 -17.13 -15.93 4.19
N ILE A 247 -16.03 -15.27 4.58
CA ILE A 247 -14.71 -15.87 4.72
C ILE A 247 -14.27 -15.76 6.17
N ILE A 248 -14.14 -16.92 6.81
CA ILE A 248 -13.75 -17.04 8.22
C ILE A 248 -12.30 -17.51 8.27
N THR A 249 -11.52 -16.98 9.21
CA THR A 249 -10.10 -17.30 9.35
C THR A 249 -9.80 -17.80 10.76
N SER A 250 -8.94 -18.81 10.87
CA SER A 250 -8.52 -19.36 12.16
C SER A 250 -7.06 -19.78 12.17
N SER A 251 -6.48 -19.78 13.37
CA SER A 251 -5.16 -20.34 13.66
C SER A 251 -5.16 -21.87 13.72
N LYS A 252 -6.34 -22.50 13.87
CA LYS A 252 -6.49 -23.95 14.00
C LYS A 252 -7.47 -24.51 12.98
N LEU A 253 -7.30 -25.80 12.67
CA LEU A 253 -8.27 -26.53 11.87
C LEU A 253 -9.52 -26.80 12.71
N GLU A 254 -10.67 -26.33 12.22
CA GLU A 254 -11.94 -26.29 12.93
C GLU A 254 -13.06 -26.80 12.02
N LYS A 255 -14.16 -27.23 12.63
CA LYS A 255 -15.36 -27.63 11.90
C LYS A 255 -16.30 -26.43 11.79
N ILE A 256 -16.32 -25.79 10.63
CA ILE A 256 -17.22 -24.66 10.34
C ILE A 256 -18.43 -25.17 9.56
N PHE A 257 -19.63 -24.92 10.09
CA PHE A 257 -20.88 -25.28 9.43
C PHE A 257 -21.11 -24.44 8.17
N GLY A 258 -21.62 -25.05 7.10
CA GLY A 258 -21.84 -24.36 5.82
C GLY A 258 -20.56 -23.96 5.08
N CYS A 259 -19.41 -24.49 5.49
CA CYS A 259 -18.14 -24.30 4.80
C CYS A 259 -18.14 -25.05 3.47
N LYS A 260 -17.83 -24.34 2.38
CA LYS A 260 -17.69 -24.92 1.04
C LYS A 260 -16.25 -25.28 0.72
N TYR A 261 -15.31 -24.42 1.11
CA TYR A 261 -13.88 -24.61 0.88
C TYR A 261 -13.07 -24.36 2.15
N ILE A 262 -12.12 -25.25 2.43
CA ILE A 262 -11.10 -25.05 3.45
C ILE A 262 -9.76 -24.88 2.73
N LEU A 263 -9.13 -23.73 2.91
CA LEU A 263 -7.80 -23.42 2.40
C LEU A 263 -6.81 -23.32 3.55
N ILE A 264 -5.53 -23.55 3.25
CA ILE A 264 -4.42 -23.16 4.10
C ILE A 264 -3.54 -22.15 3.37
N THR A 265 -3.11 -21.14 4.10
CA THR A 265 -2.22 -20.09 3.63
C THR A 265 -0.88 -20.17 4.33
N ARG A 266 0.20 -19.97 3.57
CA ARG A 266 1.58 -19.99 4.09
C ARG A 266 2.40 -18.89 3.45
N PHE A 267 3.44 -18.41 4.14
CA PHE A 267 4.41 -17.50 3.52
C PHE A 267 5.29 -18.29 2.56
N ASN A 268 5.44 -17.80 1.34
CA ASN A 268 6.32 -18.40 0.35
C ASN A 268 7.35 -17.36 -0.11
N ALA A 269 8.64 -17.71 -0.08
CA ALA A 269 9.74 -16.84 -0.43
C ALA A 269 9.67 -16.28 -1.87
N LYS A 270 8.93 -16.96 -2.77
CA LYS A 270 8.82 -16.61 -4.20
C LYS A 270 7.58 -15.78 -4.54
N PHE A 271 6.47 -15.99 -3.82
CA PHE A 271 5.16 -15.40 -4.16
C PHE A 271 4.54 -14.58 -3.02
N ASN A 272 5.25 -14.39 -1.91
CA ASN A 272 4.80 -13.81 -0.63
C ASN A 272 3.72 -14.62 0.09
N ILE A 273 2.82 -15.28 -0.63
CA ILE A 273 1.81 -16.16 -0.06
C ILE A 273 1.57 -17.34 -1.00
N GLU A 274 1.32 -18.50 -0.40
CA GLU A 274 0.91 -19.73 -1.06
C GLU A 274 -0.45 -20.15 -0.49
N ILE A 275 -1.37 -20.55 -1.36
CA ILE A 275 -2.72 -20.98 -1.01
C ILE A 275 -2.88 -22.41 -1.48
N GLU A 276 -3.23 -23.30 -0.56
CA GLU A 276 -3.47 -24.72 -0.84
C GLU A 276 -4.90 -25.07 -0.42
N LEU A 277 -5.66 -25.71 -1.32
CA LEU A 277 -7.00 -26.22 -1.00
C LEU A 277 -6.84 -27.50 -0.18
N ILE A 278 -7.27 -27.47 1.08
CA ILE A 278 -7.30 -28.65 1.94
C ILE A 278 -8.48 -29.53 1.59
N LYS A 279 -9.68 -28.94 1.49
CA LYS A 279 -10.92 -29.68 1.31
C LYS A 279 -11.97 -28.85 0.61
N LYS A 280 -12.63 -29.47 -0.38
CA LYS A 280 -13.94 -29.03 -0.88
C LYS A 280 -15.01 -29.87 -0.18
N MET A 281 -16.03 -29.22 0.34
CA MET A 281 -17.19 -29.90 0.92
C MET A 281 -18.29 -29.95 -0.14
N ASP A 282 -18.86 -31.14 -0.32
CA ASP A 282 -20.11 -31.29 -1.06
C ASP A 282 -21.20 -30.74 -0.14
N LEU A 283 -21.76 -29.58 -0.52
CA LEU A 283 -22.90 -28.94 0.14
C LEU A 283 -24.19 -29.35 -0.55
#